data_AF-A0A151AUV7-F1
#
_entry.id   AF-A0A151AUV7-F1
#
_cell.length_a   1.000
_cell.length_b   1.000
_cell.length_c   1.000
_cell.angle_alpha   90.00
_cell.angle_beta   90.00
_cell.angle_gamma   90.00
#
_symmetry.space_group_name_H-M   'P 1'
#
loop_
_entity.id
_entity.type
_entity.pdbx_description
1 polymer ?
#
loop_
_entity_poly.entity_id
_entity_poly.type
_entity_poly.pdbx_seq_one_letter_code
_entity_poly.pdbx_strand_id
1 'polypeptide(L)'
;MLTRRRSQFLDRIREIYQETGEPVHYITVAEALKVSKWTAYDVLLELEKEGFLERQYVVNSNEKTPGRSMIMFVPTPLAESHATFALDWQEARSRLLETLSNLLPREAGRVARELLEEMPGKAHPVITSAYTLTILLVYLKSLGEKALQLVRSALKKAPRPEAGLLLATGTGWGLAANMLPQGKLAGQLAGYLNYLQEQIENLTGGEHKLLLDFLHEALERAS
;
A
#
# COMPACT_ATOMS: atom_id res chain seq x y z
N MET A 1 -9.26 0.02 1.99
CA MET A 1 -8.37 -1.14 1.76
C MET A 1 -9.19 -2.41 1.89
N LEU A 2 -9.07 -3.34 0.93
CA LEU A 2 -9.78 -4.62 0.99
C LEU A 2 -9.17 -5.52 2.07
N THR A 3 -10.00 -6.33 2.72
CA THR A 3 -9.47 -7.39 3.60
C THR A 3 -8.74 -8.43 2.75
N ARG A 4 -7.83 -9.20 3.35
CA ARG A 4 -7.13 -10.30 2.64
C ARG A 4 -8.11 -11.23 1.92
N ARG A 5 -9.25 -11.53 2.55
CA ARG A 5 -10.27 -12.39 1.96
C ARG A 5 -10.92 -11.71 0.76
N ARG A 6 -11.31 -10.44 0.86
CA ARG A 6 -11.94 -9.69 -0.24
C ARG A 6 -10.97 -9.46 -1.41
N SER A 7 -9.69 -9.25 -1.14
CA SER A 7 -8.64 -9.23 -2.17
C SER A 7 -8.58 -10.55 -2.93
N GLN A 8 -8.59 -11.71 -2.25
CA GLN A 8 -8.62 -13.02 -2.93
C GLN A 8 -9.82 -13.19 -3.88
N PHE A 9 -10.99 -12.67 -3.52
CA PHE A 9 -12.15 -12.68 -4.42
C PHE A 9 -11.94 -11.77 -5.63
N LEU A 10 -11.42 -10.57 -5.42
CA LEU A 10 -11.13 -9.60 -6.48
C LEU A 10 -10.04 -10.09 -7.44
N ASP A 11 -8.96 -10.66 -6.90
CA ASP A 11 -7.86 -11.23 -7.68
C ASP A 11 -8.39 -12.41 -8.50
N ARG A 12 -9.18 -13.30 -7.89
CA ARG A 12 -9.66 -14.49 -8.58
C ARG A 12 -10.63 -14.18 -9.71
N ILE A 13 -11.56 -13.24 -9.51
CA ILE A 13 -12.48 -12.86 -10.59
C ILE A 13 -11.76 -12.14 -11.73
N ARG A 14 -10.73 -11.34 -11.42
CA ARG A 14 -9.87 -10.71 -12.43
C ARG A 14 -9.12 -11.74 -13.26
N GLU A 15 -8.48 -12.73 -12.61
CA GLU A 15 -7.81 -13.84 -13.29
C GLU A 15 -8.76 -14.55 -14.27
N ILE A 16 -9.94 -14.95 -13.78
CA ILE A 16 -10.93 -15.63 -14.62
C ILE A 16 -11.36 -14.74 -15.79
N TYR A 17 -11.65 -13.46 -15.55
CA TYR A 17 -12.05 -12.52 -16.59
C TYR A 17 -10.94 -12.29 -17.63
N GLN A 18 -9.68 -12.21 -17.20
CA GLN A 18 -8.52 -12.06 -18.10
C GLN A 18 -8.27 -13.34 -18.92
N GLU A 19 -8.51 -14.51 -18.34
CA GLU A 19 -8.39 -15.81 -19.03
C GLU A 19 -9.51 -16.04 -20.06
N THR A 20 -10.75 -15.66 -19.75
CA THR A 20 -11.92 -15.95 -20.60
C THR A 20 -12.33 -14.80 -21.51
N GLY A 21 -12.06 -13.55 -21.12
CA GLY A 21 -12.58 -12.36 -21.78
C GLY A 21 -14.09 -12.14 -21.60
N GLU A 22 -14.75 -12.92 -20.72
CA GLU A 22 -16.20 -12.91 -20.55
C GLU A 22 -16.62 -12.54 -19.11
N PRO A 23 -17.78 -11.88 -18.91
CA PRO A 23 -18.34 -11.64 -17.58
C PRO A 23 -18.39 -12.92 -16.73
N VAL A 24 -18.08 -12.81 -15.45
CA VAL A 24 -17.87 -13.98 -14.59
C VAL A 24 -19.07 -14.21 -13.67
N HIS A 25 -19.58 -15.45 -13.64
CA HIS A 25 -20.66 -15.82 -12.73
C HIS A 25 -20.10 -16.08 -11.32
N TYR A 26 -20.83 -15.67 -10.28
CA TYR A 26 -20.37 -15.83 -8.88
C TYR A 26 -20.13 -17.29 -8.46
N ILE A 27 -20.83 -18.24 -9.10
CA ILE A 27 -20.60 -19.68 -8.87
C ILE A 27 -19.20 -20.10 -9.33
N THR A 28 -18.72 -19.59 -10.46
CA THR A 28 -17.39 -19.89 -10.98
C THR A 28 -16.30 -19.44 -10.00
N VAL A 29 -16.50 -18.26 -9.40
CA VAL A 29 -15.62 -17.76 -8.33
C VAL A 29 -15.73 -18.62 -7.05
N ALA A 30 -16.95 -19.04 -6.70
CA ALA A 30 -17.20 -19.89 -5.53
C ALA A 30 -16.47 -21.24 -5.63
N GLU A 31 -16.55 -21.87 -6.80
CA GLU A 31 -15.88 -23.15 -7.10
C GLU A 31 -14.36 -22.99 -7.05
N ALA A 32 -13.83 -21.94 -7.68
CA ALA A 32 -12.40 -21.68 -7.69
C ALA A 32 -11.81 -21.43 -6.29
N LEU A 33 -12.54 -20.72 -5.43
CA LEU A 33 -12.12 -20.42 -4.06
C LEU A 33 -12.57 -21.46 -3.02
N LYS A 34 -13.26 -22.52 -3.47
CA LYS A 34 -13.83 -23.59 -2.62
C LYS A 34 -14.69 -23.04 -1.47
N VAL A 35 -15.60 -22.12 -1.79
CA VAL A 35 -16.55 -21.51 -0.86
C VAL A 35 -18.00 -21.79 -1.25
N SER A 36 -18.94 -21.48 -0.37
CA SER A 36 -20.36 -21.54 -0.72
C SER A 36 -20.73 -20.50 -1.77
N LYS A 37 -21.73 -20.82 -2.60
CA LYS A 37 -22.31 -19.91 -3.60
C LYS A 37 -22.82 -18.61 -2.97
N TRP A 38 -23.41 -18.69 -1.79
CA TRP A 38 -23.90 -17.54 -1.01
C TRP A 38 -22.75 -16.62 -0.59
N THR A 39 -21.66 -17.19 -0.05
CA THR A 39 -20.48 -16.42 0.34
C THR A 39 -19.87 -15.68 -0.85
N ALA A 40 -19.75 -16.34 -2.01
CA ALA A 40 -19.22 -15.69 -3.19
C ALA A 40 -20.14 -14.58 -3.69
N TYR A 41 -21.45 -14.81 -3.70
CA TYR A 41 -22.42 -13.80 -4.07
C TYR A 41 -22.32 -12.56 -3.18
N ASP A 42 -22.33 -12.73 -1.85
CA ASP A 42 -22.29 -11.61 -0.90
C ASP A 42 -21.00 -10.79 -1.03
N VAL A 43 -19.84 -11.46 -1.14
CA VAL A 43 -18.55 -10.76 -1.27
C VAL A 43 -18.44 -10.01 -2.60
N LEU A 44 -18.91 -10.58 -3.72
CA LEU A 44 -18.88 -9.90 -5.01
C LEU A 44 -19.85 -8.70 -5.05
N LEU A 45 -20.99 -8.79 -4.36
CA LEU A 45 -21.89 -7.64 -4.17
C LEU A 45 -21.21 -6.51 -3.38
N GLU A 46 -20.45 -6.82 -2.32
CA GLU A 46 -19.71 -5.80 -1.58
C GLU A 46 -18.62 -5.14 -2.45
N LEU A 47 -17.89 -5.94 -3.24
CA LEU A 47 -16.89 -5.43 -4.17
C LEU A 47 -17.51 -4.55 -5.28
N GLU A 48 -18.71 -4.91 -5.76
CA GLU A 48 -19.47 -4.07 -6.69
C GLU A 48 -19.91 -2.74 -6.06
N LYS A 49 -20.45 -2.77 -4.84
CA LYS A 49 -20.82 -1.54 -4.11
C LYS A 49 -19.65 -0.58 -3.90
N GLU A 50 -18.45 -1.12 -3.75
CA GLU A 50 -17.21 -0.35 -3.63
C GLU A 50 -16.60 0.04 -4.98
N GLY A 51 -17.25 -0.30 -6.10
CA GLY A 51 -16.86 0.10 -7.45
C GLY A 51 -15.75 -0.75 -8.08
N PHE A 52 -15.31 -1.83 -7.43
CA PHE A 52 -14.31 -2.76 -7.98
C PHE A 52 -14.90 -3.66 -9.06
N LEU A 53 -16.19 -3.94 -9.01
CA LEU A 53 -16.89 -4.78 -9.97
C LEU A 53 -18.11 -4.04 -10.53
N GLU A 54 -18.46 -4.35 -11.77
CA GLU A 54 -19.72 -3.97 -12.39
C GLU A 54 -20.59 -5.21 -12.58
N ARG A 55 -21.89 -5.08 -12.30
CA ARG A 55 -22.86 -6.17 -12.46
C ARG A 55 -23.52 -6.11 -13.83
N GLN A 56 -23.58 -7.25 -14.52
CA GLN A 56 -24.25 -7.41 -15.80
C GLN A 56 -25.33 -8.49 -15.73
N TYR A 57 -26.45 -8.26 -16.41
CA TYR A 57 -27.54 -9.23 -16.52
C TYR A 57 -27.50 -9.86 -17.90
N VAL A 58 -27.10 -11.13 -17.97
CA VAL A 58 -27.01 -11.88 -19.24
C VAL A 58 -28.22 -12.79 -19.37
N VAL A 59 -28.92 -12.69 -20.51
CA VAL A 59 -30.06 -13.57 -20.80
C VAL A 59 -29.53 -14.91 -21.29
N ASN A 60 -29.93 -16.00 -20.64
CA ASN A 60 -29.56 -17.35 -21.05
C ASN A 60 -30.27 -17.68 -22.39
N SER A 61 -29.52 -17.69 -23.49
CA SER A 61 -30.04 -18.02 -24.83
C SER A 61 -30.11 -19.53 -25.10
N ASN A 62 -29.57 -20.37 -24.21
CA ASN A 62 -29.44 -21.82 -24.41
C ASN A 62 -30.53 -22.69 -23.74
N GLU A 63 -31.47 -22.09 -22.99
CA GLU A 63 -32.61 -22.83 -22.44
C GLU A 63 -33.88 -22.59 -23.27
N LYS A 64 -34.61 -23.67 -23.56
CA LYS A 64 -35.92 -23.68 -24.25
C LYS A 64 -37.05 -22.95 -23.48
N THR A 65 -36.70 -22.17 -22.45
CA THR A 65 -37.62 -21.37 -21.64
C THR A 65 -36.99 -19.98 -21.46
N PRO A 66 -37.53 -18.92 -22.08
CA PRO A 66 -37.00 -17.57 -21.89
C PRO A 66 -37.37 -17.08 -20.49
N GLY A 67 -36.41 -16.54 -19.71
CA GLY A 67 -36.81 -15.61 -18.64
C GLY A 67 -35.93 -15.41 -17.41
N ARG A 68 -34.85 -16.16 -17.16
CA ARG A 68 -33.99 -15.88 -16.00
C ARG A 68 -32.67 -15.26 -16.45
N SER A 69 -32.60 -13.93 -16.33
CA SER A 69 -31.34 -13.19 -16.42
C SER A 69 -30.37 -13.69 -15.35
N MET A 70 -29.17 -14.09 -15.76
CA MET A 70 -28.08 -14.48 -14.87
C MET A 70 -27.27 -13.25 -14.46
N ILE A 71 -26.88 -13.20 -13.19
CA ILE A 71 -26.02 -12.14 -12.65
C ILE A 71 -24.57 -12.51 -12.92
N MET A 72 -23.89 -11.66 -13.66
CA MET A 72 -22.47 -11.75 -13.97
C MET A 72 -21.75 -10.51 -13.43
N PHE A 73 -20.44 -10.62 -13.22
CA PHE A 73 -19.60 -9.53 -12.73
C PHE A 73 -18.41 -9.31 -13.67
N VAL A 74 -18.03 -8.05 -13.85
CA VAL A 74 -16.86 -7.64 -14.65
C VAL A 74 -15.95 -6.75 -13.79
N PRO A 75 -14.63 -6.98 -13.77
CA PRO A 75 -13.68 -6.08 -13.12
C PRO A 75 -13.69 -4.68 -13.74
N THR A 76 -13.73 -3.65 -12.89
CA THR A 76 -13.62 -2.25 -13.34
C THR A 76 -12.15 -1.82 -13.42
N PRO A 77 -11.82 -0.66 -14.04
CA PRO A 77 -10.48 -0.10 -13.98
C PRO A 77 -9.95 0.12 -12.55
N LEU A 78 -10.84 0.35 -11.58
CA LEU A 78 -10.47 0.46 -10.16
C LEU A 78 -9.87 -0.86 -9.64
N ALA A 79 -10.43 -2.01 -10.04
CA ALA A 79 -9.88 -3.31 -9.67
C ALA A 79 -8.48 -3.55 -10.23
N GLU A 80 -8.23 -3.14 -11.48
CA GLU A 80 -6.91 -3.21 -12.08
C GLU A 80 -5.91 -2.30 -11.36
N SER A 81 -6.28 -1.05 -11.09
CA SER A 81 -5.42 -0.12 -10.35
C SER A 81 -5.08 -0.61 -8.94
N HIS A 82 -6.03 -1.27 -8.26
CA HIS A 82 -5.83 -1.81 -6.92
C HIS A 82 -4.77 -2.92 -6.90
N ALA A 83 -4.82 -3.79 -7.90
CA ALA A 83 -3.88 -4.88 -8.03
C ALA A 83 -2.48 -4.40 -8.41
N THR A 84 -2.38 -3.47 -9.35
CA THR A 84 -1.09 -2.83 -9.70
C THR A 84 -0.49 -2.17 -8.47
N PHE A 85 -1.27 -1.40 -7.71
CA PHE A 85 -0.81 -0.80 -6.47
C PHE A 85 -0.35 -1.85 -5.44
N ALA A 86 -1.11 -2.95 -5.28
CA ALA A 86 -0.75 -3.99 -4.33
C ALA A 86 0.62 -4.64 -4.67
N LEU A 87 0.87 -4.90 -5.95
CA LEU A 87 2.16 -5.41 -6.44
C LEU A 87 3.29 -4.40 -6.22
N ASP A 88 3.09 -3.15 -6.68
CA ASP A 88 4.07 -2.07 -6.53
C ASP A 88 4.41 -1.81 -5.06
N TRP A 89 3.40 -1.88 -4.18
CA TRP A 89 3.58 -1.74 -2.74
C TRP A 89 4.40 -2.88 -2.16
N GLN A 90 4.13 -4.14 -2.53
CA GLN A 90 4.90 -5.28 -2.02
C GLN A 90 6.36 -5.23 -2.48
N GLU A 91 6.61 -4.86 -3.74
CA GLU A 91 7.95 -4.68 -4.28
C GLU A 91 8.69 -3.56 -3.54
N ALA A 92 8.08 -2.37 -3.44
CA ALA A 92 8.66 -1.23 -2.75
C ALA A 92 8.92 -1.55 -1.27
N ARG A 93 7.94 -2.13 -0.56
CA ARG A 93 8.08 -2.53 0.85
C ARG A 93 9.25 -3.48 1.04
N SER A 94 9.37 -4.52 0.21
CA SER A 94 10.45 -5.50 0.31
C SER A 94 11.81 -4.85 0.09
N ARG A 95 11.94 -4.04 -0.98
CA ARG A 95 13.15 -3.28 -1.31
C ARG A 95 13.58 -2.35 -0.17
N LEU A 96 12.64 -1.61 0.42
CA LEU A 96 12.93 -0.65 1.50
C LEU A 96 13.34 -1.34 2.81
N LEU A 97 12.65 -2.41 3.20
CA LEU A 97 12.98 -3.18 4.40
C LEU A 97 14.34 -3.89 4.28
N GLU A 98 14.65 -4.42 3.09
CA GLU A 98 15.96 -5.00 2.80
C GLU A 98 17.07 -3.95 2.88
N THR A 99 16.83 -2.75 2.34
CA THR A 99 17.75 -1.62 2.42
C THR A 99 18.11 -1.30 3.88
N LEU A 100 17.10 -1.19 4.75
CA LEU A 100 17.33 -0.90 6.17
C LEU A 100 18.06 -2.02 6.89
N SER A 101 17.74 -3.28 6.56
CA SER A 101 18.39 -4.46 7.14
C SER A 101 19.89 -4.49 6.83
N ASN A 102 20.26 -4.18 5.57
CA ASN A 102 21.64 -4.23 5.09
C ASN A 102 22.40 -2.90 5.28
N LEU A 103 21.74 -1.85 5.76
CA LEU A 103 22.35 -0.52 5.89
C LEU A 103 23.47 -0.51 6.93
N LEU A 104 24.66 -0.12 6.47
CA LEU A 104 25.78 0.28 7.33
C LEU A 104 25.71 1.79 7.64
N PRO A 105 25.92 2.23 8.89
CA PRO A 105 25.82 3.66 9.28
C PRO A 105 26.60 4.62 8.39
N ARG A 106 27.81 4.24 7.96
CA ARG A 106 28.69 5.04 7.09
C ARG A 106 28.16 5.24 5.66
N GLU A 107 27.20 4.43 5.23
CA GLU A 107 26.65 4.45 3.86
C GLU A 107 25.34 5.25 3.78
N ALA A 108 24.86 5.79 4.90
CA ALA A 108 23.58 6.49 4.99
C ALA A 108 23.39 7.56 3.91
N GLY A 109 24.39 8.41 3.68
CA GLY A 109 24.32 9.45 2.65
C GLY A 109 24.28 8.95 1.21
N ARG A 110 24.92 7.80 0.92
CA ARG A 110 24.88 7.16 -0.40
C ARG A 110 23.52 6.51 -0.63
N VAL A 111 23.07 5.69 0.32
CA VAL A 111 21.79 4.98 0.24
C VAL A 111 20.61 5.95 0.18
N ALA A 112 20.63 7.02 0.98
CA ALA A 112 19.58 8.04 0.94
C ALA A 112 19.48 8.71 -0.45
N ARG A 113 20.61 8.92 -1.12
CA ARG A 113 20.64 9.49 -2.48
C ARG A 113 20.07 8.52 -3.51
N GLU A 114 20.46 7.25 -3.45
CA GLU A 114 19.92 6.20 -4.32
C GLU A 114 18.39 6.12 -4.18
N LEU A 115 17.87 6.11 -2.95
CA LEU A 115 16.43 6.12 -2.69
C LEU A 115 15.75 7.39 -3.23
N LEU A 116 16.35 8.57 -3.06
CA LEU A 116 15.81 9.82 -3.61
C LEU A 116 15.76 9.83 -5.14
N GLU A 117 16.72 9.18 -5.81
CA GLU A 117 16.75 9.07 -7.28
C GLU A 117 15.73 8.04 -7.80
N GLU A 118 15.37 7.03 -7.01
CA GLU A 118 14.32 6.05 -7.32
C GLU A 118 12.89 6.61 -7.19
N MET A 119 12.68 7.61 -6.32
CA MET A 119 11.35 8.16 -5.97
C MET A 119 10.55 8.79 -7.13
N PRO A 120 11.11 9.60 -8.04
CA PRO A 120 10.36 10.27 -9.10
C PRO A 120 9.59 9.33 -10.05
N GLY A 121 9.93 8.03 -10.05
CA GLY A 121 9.25 7.00 -10.84
C GLY A 121 8.09 6.28 -10.13
N LYS A 122 7.75 6.62 -8.88
CA LYS A 122 6.72 5.91 -8.10
C LYS A 122 5.46 6.77 -7.95
N ALA A 123 4.34 6.30 -8.51
CA ALA A 123 3.13 7.10 -8.69
C ALA A 123 2.22 7.17 -7.46
N HIS A 124 2.24 6.17 -6.57
CA HIS A 124 1.27 6.10 -5.48
C HIS A 124 1.75 6.83 -4.20
N PRO A 125 0.92 7.71 -3.58
CA PRO A 125 1.30 8.49 -2.39
C PRO A 125 1.86 7.69 -1.22
N VAL A 126 1.28 6.51 -0.97
CA VAL A 126 1.76 5.56 0.07
C VAL A 126 3.18 5.09 -0.21
N ILE A 127 3.53 4.78 -1.46
CA ILE A 127 4.88 4.31 -1.80
C ILE A 127 5.86 5.45 -1.58
N THR A 128 5.59 6.63 -2.15
CA THR A 128 6.44 7.82 -1.96
C THR A 128 6.63 8.16 -0.48
N SER A 129 5.57 8.06 0.33
CA SER A 129 5.64 8.27 1.78
C SER A 129 6.56 7.25 2.48
N ALA A 130 6.50 5.97 2.09
CA ALA A 130 7.37 4.94 2.63
C ALA A 130 8.85 5.16 2.26
N TYR A 131 9.14 5.64 1.05
CA TYR A 131 10.50 6.05 0.67
C TYR A 131 11.00 7.20 1.55
N THR A 132 10.19 8.26 1.73
CA THR A 132 10.56 9.39 2.59
C THR A 132 10.84 8.95 4.03
N LEU A 133 9.97 8.11 4.61
CA LEU A 133 10.17 7.54 5.94
C LEU A 133 11.44 6.69 6.02
N THR A 134 11.72 5.89 4.99
CA THR A 134 12.93 5.07 4.92
C THR A 134 14.17 5.94 4.92
N ILE A 135 14.21 7.02 4.12
CA ILE A 135 15.33 7.97 4.08
C ILE A 135 15.57 8.60 5.46
N LEU A 136 14.51 8.99 6.18
CA LEU A 136 14.64 9.46 7.57
C LEU A 136 15.27 8.38 8.46
N LEU A 137 14.78 7.14 8.39
CA LEU A 137 15.32 6.01 9.17
C LEU A 137 16.78 5.70 8.83
N VAL A 138 17.19 5.86 7.56
CA VAL A 138 18.59 5.72 7.13
C VAL A 138 19.48 6.70 7.90
N TYR A 139 19.09 7.97 7.98
CA TYR A 139 19.85 8.97 8.76
C TYR A 139 19.80 8.69 10.26
N LEU A 140 18.65 8.28 10.80
CA LEU A 140 18.52 7.96 12.22
C LEU A 140 19.37 6.75 12.63
N LYS A 141 19.47 5.72 11.79
CA LYS A 141 20.35 4.57 12.03
C LYS A 141 21.81 5.01 12.13
N SER A 142 22.22 6.03 11.37
CA SER A 142 23.56 6.60 11.44
C SER A 142 23.85 7.36 12.75
N LEU A 143 22.81 7.87 13.41
CA LEU A 143 22.89 8.50 14.75
C LEU A 143 22.91 7.48 15.90
N GLY A 144 22.59 6.22 15.59
CA GLY A 144 22.59 5.10 16.52
C GLY A 144 21.22 4.81 17.15
N GLU A 145 21.17 3.70 17.89
CA GLU A 145 19.93 3.09 18.37
C GLU A 145 19.07 4.01 19.26
N LYS A 146 19.70 4.94 20.00
CA LYS A 146 18.95 5.92 20.82
C LYS A 146 18.02 6.79 19.98
N ALA A 147 18.43 7.16 18.76
CA ALA A 147 17.59 7.96 17.86
C ALA A 147 16.37 7.16 17.38
N LEU A 148 16.57 5.89 17.03
CA LEU A 148 15.50 4.97 16.63
C LEU A 148 14.52 4.71 17.78
N GLN A 149 15.00 4.58 19.01
CA GLN A 149 14.15 4.41 20.20
C GLN A 149 13.25 5.61 20.49
N LEU A 150 13.72 6.85 20.22
CA LEU A 150 12.90 8.05 20.38
C LEU A 150 11.74 8.05 19.39
N VAL A 151 12.00 7.71 18.12
CA VAL A 151 10.96 7.59 17.10
C VAL A 151 9.97 6.47 17.44
N ARG A 152 10.47 5.31 17.88
CA ARG A 152 9.62 4.19 18.33
C ARG A 152 8.74 4.58 19.52
N SER A 153 9.29 5.36 20.45
CA SER A 153 8.55 5.84 21.62
C SER A 153 7.49 6.87 21.24
N ALA A 154 7.77 7.75 20.28
CA ALA A 154 6.81 8.70 19.74
C ALA A 154 5.63 7.98 19.07
N LEU A 155 5.92 6.93 18.30
CA LEU A 155 4.92 6.11 17.62
C LEU A 155 3.96 5.41 18.60
N LYS A 156 4.51 4.82 19.67
CA LYS A 156 3.72 4.10 20.70
C LYS A 156 2.80 5.00 21.53
N LYS A 157 3.11 6.30 21.63
CA LYS A 157 2.33 7.26 22.43
C LYS A 157 1.14 7.84 21.68
N ALA A 158 1.03 7.58 20.37
CA ALA A 158 -0.02 8.16 19.57
C ALA A 158 -1.36 7.45 19.76
N PRO A 159 -2.47 8.19 19.96
CA PRO A 159 -3.80 7.60 20.11
C PRO A 159 -4.41 7.15 18.78
N ARG A 160 -3.87 7.61 17.64
CA ARG A 160 -4.35 7.30 16.29
C ARG A 160 -3.18 7.12 15.31
N PRO A 161 -3.34 6.35 14.22
CA PRO A 161 -2.29 6.11 13.23
C PRO A 161 -1.68 7.39 12.64
N GLU A 162 -2.51 8.37 12.31
CA GLU A 162 -2.10 9.63 11.68
C GLU A 162 -1.22 10.46 12.62
N ALA A 163 -1.64 10.56 13.88
CA ALA A 163 -0.87 11.22 14.93
C ALA A 163 0.48 10.50 15.17
N GLY A 164 0.51 9.17 15.05
CA GLY A 164 1.73 8.38 15.14
C GLY A 164 2.71 8.69 14.02
N LEU A 165 2.23 8.73 12.78
CA LEU A 165 3.02 9.08 11.61
C LEU A 165 3.55 10.51 11.70
N LEU A 166 2.73 11.49 12.11
CA LEU A 166 3.17 12.88 12.31
C LEU A 166 4.25 12.99 13.39
N LEU A 167 4.04 12.36 14.55
CA LEU A 167 5.00 12.41 15.66
C LEU A 167 6.32 11.72 15.28
N ALA A 168 6.27 10.57 14.61
CA ALA A 168 7.46 9.86 14.15
C ALA A 168 8.22 10.67 13.09
N THR A 169 7.51 11.25 12.12
CA THR A 169 8.10 12.10 11.07
C THR A 169 8.74 13.35 11.66
N GLY A 170 8.04 14.07 12.54
CA GLY A 170 8.56 15.28 13.18
C GLY A 170 9.76 14.99 14.09
N THR A 171 9.71 13.91 14.86
CA THR A 171 10.85 13.46 15.69
C THR A 171 12.04 13.06 14.82
N GLY A 172 11.79 12.27 13.78
CA GLY A 172 12.82 11.80 12.86
C GLY A 172 13.50 12.95 12.13
N TRP A 173 12.72 13.92 11.64
CA TRP A 173 13.24 15.15 11.04
C TRP A 173 14.05 15.98 12.03
N GLY A 174 13.52 16.23 13.23
CA GLY A 174 14.22 17.03 14.25
C GLY A 174 15.58 16.45 14.64
N LEU A 175 15.69 15.12 14.70
CA LEU A 175 16.96 14.43 14.96
C LEU A 175 17.88 14.39 13.74
N ALA A 176 17.33 14.21 12.54
CA ALA A 176 18.10 14.10 11.30
C ALA A 176 18.53 15.44 10.71
N ALA A 177 17.91 16.57 11.11
CA ALA A 177 18.08 17.89 10.49
C ALA A 177 19.55 18.32 10.32
N ASN A 178 20.40 18.02 11.30
CA ASN A 178 21.83 18.38 11.27
C ASN A 178 22.69 17.46 10.38
N MET A 179 22.15 16.32 9.94
CA MET A 179 22.82 15.32 9.09
C MET A 179 22.36 15.39 7.62
N LEU A 180 21.39 16.25 7.33
CA LEU A 180 20.82 16.32 5.99
C LEU A 180 21.84 16.83 4.97
N PRO A 181 21.81 16.30 3.75
CA PRO A 181 22.76 16.65 2.71
C PRO A 181 22.56 18.11 2.31
N GLN A 182 23.60 18.93 2.45
CA GLN A 182 23.55 20.36 2.08
C GLN A 182 23.34 20.55 0.56
N GLY A 183 22.71 21.65 0.16
CA GLY A 183 22.50 22.01 -1.24
C GLY A 183 21.23 21.41 -1.87
N LYS A 184 21.31 20.99 -3.14
CA LYS A 184 20.13 20.57 -3.94
C LYS A 184 19.37 19.39 -3.32
N LEU A 185 20.07 18.46 -2.67
CA LEU A 185 19.47 17.28 -2.04
C LEU A 185 18.65 17.64 -0.78
N ALA A 186 19.09 18.60 0.04
CA ALA A 186 18.28 19.11 1.15
C ALA A 186 16.96 19.70 0.65
N GLY A 187 17.00 20.48 -0.44
CA GLY A 187 15.79 21.05 -1.05
C GLY A 187 14.82 19.98 -1.54
N GLN A 188 15.32 18.92 -2.19
CA GLN A 188 14.50 17.80 -2.64
C GLN A 188 13.88 17.04 -1.47
N LEU A 189 14.67 16.70 -0.45
CA LEU A 189 14.17 15.99 0.73
C LEU A 189 13.14 16.82 1.50
N ALA A 190 13.38 18.12 1.68
CA ALA A 190 12.41 19.03 2.28
C ALA A 190 11.09 19.05 1.49
N GLY A 191 11.17 19.05 0.15
CA GLY A 191 9.99 18.90 -0.71
C GLY A 191 9.23 17.60 -0.46
N TYR A 192 9.93 16.46 -0.38
CA TYR A 192 9.31 15.16 -0.10
C TYR A 192 8.75 15.02 1.32
N LEU A 193 9.24 15.81 2.27
CA LEU A 193 8.72 15.82 3.64
C LEU A 193 7.49 16.70 3.78
N ASN A 194 7.46 17.84 3.09
CA ASN A 194 6.24 18.61 2.94
C ASN A 194 5.17 17.77 2.25
N TYR A 195 5.55 17.05 1.20
CA TYR A 195 4.67 16.07 0.55
C TYR A 195 4.19 14.99 1.53
N LEU A 196 5.09 14.35 2.30
CA LEU A 196 4.70 13.35 3.30
C LEU A 196 3.70 13.92 4.33
N GLN A 197 3.92 15.14 4.80
CA GLN A 197 3.02 15.78 5.76
C GLN A 197 1.63 16.02 5.16
N GLU A 198 1.57 16.55 3.93
CA GLU A 198 0.31 16.74 3.20
C GLU A 198 -0.39 15.41 2.92
N GLN A 199 0.36 14.35 2.60
CA GLN A 199 -0.23 13.03 2.39
C GLN A 199 -0.74 12.41 3.70
N ILE A 200 -0.05 12.57 4.82
CA ILE A 200 -0.57 12.06 6.11
C ILE A 200 -1.95 12.68 6.44
N GLU A 201 -2.26 13.89 5.97
CA GLU A 201 -3.58 14.49 6.15
C GLU A 201 -4.64 13.97 5.16
N ASN A 202 -4.22 13.58 3.95
CA ASN A 202 -5.12 13.23 2.84
C ASN A 202 -5.29 11.72 2.58
N LEU A 203 -4.43 10.87 3.14
CA LEU A 203 -4.54 9.42 3.02
C LEU A 203 -5.83 8.91 3.67
N THR A 204 -6.33 7.77 3.20
CA THR A 204 -7.45 7.08 3.82
C THR A 204 -6.98 6.26 5.03
N GLY A 205 -7.88 5.98 5.97
CA GLY A 205 -7.54 5.21 7.18
C GLY A 205 -6.93 3.83 6.91
N GLY A 206 -7.22 3.21 5.76
CA GLY A 206 -6.57 1.97 5.33
C GLY A 206 -5.11 2.17 4.91
N GLU A 207 -4.79 3.28 4.28
CA GLU A 207 -3.44 3.64 3.84
C GLU A 207 -2.56 4.12 5.00
N HIS A 208 -3.13 4.85 5.96
CA HIS A 208 -2.43 5.17 7.21
C HIS A 208 -1.99 3.92 7.94
N LYS A 209 -2.86 2.90 8.00
CA LYS A 209 -2.52 1.62 8.61
C LYS A 209 -1.36 0.93 7.88
N LEU A 210 -1.38 0.91 6.55
CA LEU A 210 -0.27 0.34 5.76
C LEU A 210 1.07 1.01 6.06
N LEU A 211 1.10 2.34 6.07
CA LEU A 211 2.31 3.10 6.37
C LEU A 211 2.77 2.87 7.81
N LEU A 212 1.83 2.79 8.75
CA LEU A 212 2.12 2.54 10.14
C LEU A 212 2.70 1.14 10.36
N ASP A 213 2.09 0.12 9.76
CA ASP A 213 2.58 -1.27 9.82
C ASP A 213 3.99 -1.35 9.21
N PHE A 214 4.19 -0.73 8.04
CA PHE A 214 5.52 -0.61 7.42
C PHE A 214 6.53 0.07 8.35
N LEU A 215 6.19 1.21 8.96
CA LEU A 215 7.09 1.96 9.81
C LEU A 215 7.50 1.16 11.06
N HIS A 216 6.58 0.39 11.66
CA HIS A 216 6.91 -0.51 12.77
C HIS A 216 7.95 -1.55 12.35
N GLU A 217 7.72 -2.23 11.23
CA GLU A 217 8.66 -3.23 10.72
C GLU A 217 10.01 -2.61 10.33
N ALA A 218 9.99 -1.43 9.70
CA ALA A 218 11.19 -0.70 9.32
C ALA A 218 12.04 -0.33 10.54
N LEU A 219 11.41 0.11 11.64
CA LEU A 219 12.08 0.38 12.92
C LEU A 219 12.66 -0.88 13.56
N GLU A 220 12.04 -2.05 13.36
CA GLU A 220 12.60 -3.33 13.83
C GLU A 220 13.81 -3.77 13.01
N ARG A 221 13.81 -3.55 11.69
CA ARG A 221 14.94 -3.85 10.80
C ARG A 221 16.11 -2.88 10.92
N ALA A 222 15.84 -1.66 11.38
CA ALA A 222 16.86 -0.61 11.53
C ALA A 222 17.65 -0.70 12.83
N SER A 223 17.13 -1.41 13.85
CA SER A 223 17.78 -1.61 15.16
C SER A 223 18.93 -2.62 15.13
#